data_AF-A0A956Z0B0-F1
#
_entry.id   AF-A0A956Z0B0-F1
#
_cell.length_a   1.000
_cell.length_b   1.000
_cell.length_c   1.000
_cell.angle_alpha   90.00
_cell.angle_beta   90.00
_cell.angle_gamma   90.00
#
_symmetry.space_group_name_H-M   'P 1'
#
loop_
_entity.id
_entity.type
_entity.pdbx_description
1 polymer ?
#
loop_
_entity_poly.entity_id
_entity_poly.type
_entity_poly.pdbx_seq_one_letter_code
_entity_poly.pdbx_strand_id
1 'polypeptide(L)'
;FRFAYEPDAAQVVSLQALGIDIAPVLAVLRDGQTVAADLNAAASPILNLDVFVEPGSYIVQVSAAAGRTGTVVMLVQGETPAQVAPLTAGDSVSGQVGAGTPVAIYSFSAQAEAQYLYVESGLADRGPSVRLTNDDSDQVSASLGADVPGGRFRIPVGTTSYTLELAHSGDAETVPYTVCLTTVSAASCETFTGLVGPIVTEEPVAICTVTPVGGAVNVRQSASVNAVILGALPAGVAAPVIGISPDGTFYFIEVNGVQGWVSFSVVANSGNCDVPFVSPPPITPQPSAPTATTLPFPTATPPTQPTAPAPVVTPEPSGPCLITITAPTYVYVTPNATQENLYDQTQAGYQLIPVGRLADNSWWHTNYGGAWIQTSTFGATATVSGDCSGLPVVSP
;
A
#
# COMPACT_ATOMS: atom_id res chain seq x y z
N PHE A 1 -28.85 -10.62 -22.76
CA PHE A 1 -29.26 -11.96 -22.29
C PHE A 1 -29.62 -11.88 -20.80
N ARG A 2 -30.53 -12.74 -20.32
CA ARG A 2 -30.96 -12.80 -18.92
C ARG A 2 -31.06 -14.27 -18.51
N PHE A 3 -30.62 -14.63 -17.31
CA PHE A 3 -30.86 -15.95 -16.72
C PHE A 3 -31.25 -15.82 -15.25
N ALA A 4 -31.98 -16.82 -14.75
CA ALA A 4 -32.37 -16.91 -13.36
C ALA A 4 -31.23 -17.50 -12.52
N TYR A 5 -31.05 -16.96 -11.34
CA TYR A 5 -30.08 -17.40 -10.36
C TYR A 5 -30.78 -17.51 -9.00
N GLU A 6 -30.69 -18.67 -8.35
CA GLU A 6 -31.46 -19.02 -7.16
C GLU A 6 -30.54 -19.56 -6.06
N PRO A 7 -29.85 -18.70 -5.31
CA PRO A 7 -29.11 -19.10 -4.12
C PRO A 7 -30.04 -19.68 -3.05
N ASP A 8 -29.58 -20.71 -2.36
CA ASP A 8 -30.25 -21.35 -1.22
C ASP A 8 -29.74 -20.85 0.14
N ALA A 9 -28.59 -20.16 0.14
CA ALA A 9 -27.96 -19.55 1.31
C ALA A 9 -27.48 -18.12 1.00
N ALA A 10 -27.27 -17.34 2.06
CA ALA A 10 -26.64 -16.03 1.96
C ALA A 10 -25.16 -16.21 1.55
N GLN A 11 -24.75 -15.62 0.43
CA GLN A 11 -23.41 -15.82 -0.13
C GLN A 11 -22.94 -14.66 -1.01
N VAL A 12 -21.62 -14.51 -1.14
CA VAL A 12 -21.00 -13.68 -2.16
C VAL A 12 -20.79 -14.51 -3.41
N VAL A 13 -21.26 -13.99 -4.54
CA VAL A 13 -21.18 -14.64 -5.84
C VAL A 13 -20.27 -13.82 -6.72
N SER A 14 -19.24 -14.45 -7.25
CA SER A 14 -18.36 -13.84 -8.24
C SER A 14 -18.84 -14.21 -9.64
N LEU A 15 -19.37 -13.24 -10.37
CA LEU A 15 -19.81 -13.39 -11.74
C LEU A 15 -18.72 -12.89 -12.68
N GLN A 16 -18.48 -13.61 -13.78
CA GLN A 16 -17.60 -13.15 -14.84
C GLN A 16 -18.33 -13.15 -16.18
N ALA A 17 -18.19 -12.06 -16.93
CA ALA A 17 -18.56 -11.97 -18.32
C ALA A 17 -17.31 -11.76 -19.18
N LEU A 18 -17.09 -12.68 -20.11
CA LEU A 18 -16.07 -12.59 -21.15
C LEU A 18 -16.76 -12.27 -22.48
N GLY A 19 -16.62 -11.03 -22.94
CA GLY A 19 -17.03 -10.62 -24.27
C GLY A 19 -15.95 -10.95 -25.30
N ILE A 20 -16.33 -11.60 -26.40
CA ILE A 20 -15.40 -11.97 -27.47
C ILE A 20 -15.11 -10.77 -28.38
N ASP A 21 -16.17 -10.10 -28.85
CA ASP A 21 -16.10 -8.96 -29.79
C ASP A 21 -16.79 -7.70 -29.25
N ILE A 22 -17.16 -7.73 -27.97
CA ILE A 22 -17.90 -6.65 -27.30
C ILE A 22 -17.39 -6.48 -25.88
N ALA A 23 -17.50 -5.27 -25.36
CA ALA A 23 -17.40 -5.02 -23.93
C ALA A 23 -18.75 -5.38 -23.27
N PRO A 24 -18.81 -6.40 -22.40
CA PRO A 24 -20.04 -6.79 -21.71
C PRO A 24 -20.39 -5.77 -20.62
N VAL A 25 -21.65 -5.75 -20.23
CA VAL A 25 -22.21 -5.00 -19.10
C VAL A 25 -22.97 -6.01 -18.26
N LEU A 26 -22.77 -5.99 -16.94
CA LEU A 26 -23.40 -6.92 -16.00
C LEU A 26 -24.36 -6.19 -15.07
N ALA A 27 -25.50 -6.81 -14.78
CA ALA A 27 -26.40 -6.38 -13.73
C ALA A 27 -27.07 -7.58 -13.08
N VAL A 28 -27.26 -7.54 -11.77
CA VAL A 28 -28.03 -8.51 -10.99
C VAL A 28 -29.27 -7.80 -10.47
N LEU A 29 -30.42 -8.42 -10.66
CA LEU A 29 -31.71 -7.85 -10.28
C LEU A 29 -32.46 -8.78 -9.32
N ARG A 30 -33.18 -8.19 -8.38
CA ARG A 30 -34.16 -8.86 -7.52
C ARG A 30 -35.47 -8.09 -7.60
N ASP A 31 -36.57 -8.77 -7.88
CA ASP A 31 -37.90 -8.15 -8.07
C ASP A 31 -37.91 -6.99 -9.09
N GLY A 32 -37.03 -7.07 -10.11
CA GLY A 32 -36.88 -6.06 -11.14
C GLY A 32 -36.08 -4.81 -10.75
N GLN A 33 -35.59 -4.73 -9.51
CA GLN A 33 -34.67 -3.70 -9.04
C GLN A 33 -33.22 -4.18 -9.19
N THR A 34 -32.32 -3.28 -9.61
CA THR A 34 -30.89 -3.59 -9.68
C THR A 34 -30.31 -3.69 -8.28
N VAL A 35 -29.72 -4.85 -7.96
CA VAL A 35 -29.01 -5.12 -6.71
C VAL A 35 -27.53 -4.80 -6.86
N ALA A 36 -26.93 -5.14 -8.00
CA ALA A 36 -25.56 -4.79 -8.34
C ALA A 36 -25.43 -4.64 -9.85
N ALA A 37 -24.55 -3.76 -10.33
CA ALA A 37 -24.26 -3.64 -11.76
C ALA A 37 -22.87 -3.07 -12.00
N ASP A 38 -22.26 -3.52 -13.09
CA ASP A 38 -21.06 -2.90 -13.65
C ASP A 38 -21.33 -2.57 -15.13
N LEU A 39 -21.27 -1.27 -15.43
CA LEU A 39 -21.49 -0.69 -16.76
C LEU A 39 -20.28 -0.81 -17.69
N ASN A 40 -19.16 -1.33 -17.19
CA ASN A 40 -17.91 -1.53 -17.91
C ASN A 40 -17.41 -0.24 -18.58
N ALA A 41 -17.23 0.81 -17.78
CA ALA A 41 -16.78 2.12 -18.25
C ALA A 41 -15.41 2.06 -18.96
N ALA A 42 -14.55 1.11 -18.57
CA ALA A 42 -13.24 0.87 -19.18
C ALA A 42 -13.32 0.12 -20.52
N ALA A 43 -14.50 -0.37 -20.91
CA ALA A 43 -14.73 -1.19 -22.11
C ALA A 43 -13.85 -2.46 -22.19
N SER A 44 -13.60 -3.09 -21.05
CA SER A 44 -12.80 -4.31 -20.92
C SER A 44 -13.52 -5.52 -21.54
N PRO A 45 -12.79 -6.45 -22.20
CA PRO A 45 -13.38 -7.68 -22.72
C PRO A 45 -13.75 -8.68 -21.62
N ILE A 46 -13.14 -8.55 -20.44
CA ILE A 46 -13.45 -9.35 -19.25
C ILE A 46 -14.02 -8.39 -18.20
N LEU A 47 -15.15 -8.77 -17.63
CA LEU A 47 -15.81 -8.05 -16.55
C LEU A 47 -16.11 -9.01 -15.42
N ASN A 48 -15.69 -8.67 -14.21
CA ASN A 48 -16.05 -9.40 -13.00
C ASN A 48 -17.02 -8.56 -12.17
N LEU A 49 -18.01 -9.20 -11.56
CA LEU A 49 -18.96 -8.57 -10.66
C LEU A 49 -19.15 -9.47 -9.44
N ASP A 50 -18.68 -8.99 -8.29
CA ASP A 50 -18.97 -9.61 -7.01
C ASP A 50 -20.27 -9.03 -6.43
N VAL A 51 -21.17 -9.90 -5.98
CA VAL A 51 -22.47 -9.50 -5.46
C VAL A 51 -22.87 -10.39 -4.30
N PHE A 52 -23.34 -9.78 -3.21
CA PHE A 52 -24.01 -10.52 -2.15
C PHE A 52 -25.44 -10.83 -2.54
N VAL A 53 -25.85 -12.07 -2.30
CA VAL A 53 -27.20 -12.54 -2.52
C VAL A 53 -27.69 -13.24 -1.25
N GLU A 54 -28.94 -12.98 -0.87
CA GLU A 54 -29.66 -13.76 0.11
C GLU A 54 -30.35 -14.94 -0.59
N PRO A 55 -30.88 -15.94 0.14
CA PRO A 55 -31.76 -16.94 -0.46
C PRO A 55 -32.92 -16.31 -1.23
N GLY A 56 -33.18 -16.77 -2.45
CA GLY A 56 -34.30 -16.27 -3.25
C GLY A 56 -33.99 -16.20 -4.74
N SER A 57 -34.89 -15.56 -5.50
CA SER A 57 -34.80 -15.50 -6.95
C SER A 57 -34.19 -14.20 -7.45
N TYR A 58 -33.15 -14.32 -8.27
CA TYR A 58 -32.44 -13.22 -8.91
C TYR A 58 -32.43 -13.40 -10.43
N ILE A 59 -32.31 -12.28 -11.14
CA ILE A 59 -32.05 -12.25 -12.58
C ILE A 59 -30.68 -11.64 -12.81
N VAL A 60 -29.77 -12.41 -13.38
CA VAL A 60 -28.50 -11.88 -13.89
C VAL A 60 -28.70 -11.50 -15.35
N GLN A 61 -28.49 -10.21 -15.64
CA GLN A 61 -28.55 -9.62 -16.96
C GLN A 61 -27.14 -9.33 -17.48
N VAL A 62 -26.90 -9.77 -18.72
CA VAL A 62 -25.70 -9.46 -19.48
C VAL A 62 -26.11 -8.70 -20.74
N SER A 63 -25.51 -7.53 -20.96
CA SER A 63 -25.74 -6.71 -22.15
C SER A 63 -24.41 -6.29 -22.79
N ALA A 64 -24.47 -5.72 -23.99
CA ALA A 64 -23.36 -5.00 -24.60
C ALA A 64 -23.61 -3.50 -24.48
N ALA A 65 -22.55 -2.69 -24.57
CA ALA A 65 -22.71 -1.24 -24.76
C ALA A 65 -23.62 -0.93 -25.97
N ALA A 66 -24.40 0.15 -25.86
CA ALA A 66 -25.55 0.42 -26.73
C ALA A 66 -25.24 0.29 -28.23
N GLY A 67 -26.08 -0.47 -28.94
CA GLY A 67 -26.03 -0.64 -30.39
C GLY A 67 -25.05 -1.71 -30.90
N ARG A 68 -24.37 -2.45 -30.02
CA ARG A 68 -23.48 -3.55 -30.42
C ARG A 68 -24.09 -4.92 -30.14
N THR A 69 -23.84 -5.86 -31.05
CA THR A 69 -24.17 -7.27 -30.90
C THR A 69 -22.88 -8.07 -30.90
N GLY A 70 -22.77 -9.07 -30.03
CA GLY A 70 -21.60 -9.94 -29.96
C GLY A 70 -21.83 -11.12 -29.03
N THR A 71 -20.81 -11.97 -28.93
CA THR A 71 -20.83 -13.15 -28.07
C THR A 71 -20.29 -12.83 -26.69
N VAL A 72 -20.97 -13.30 -25.65
CA VAL A 72 -20.49 -13.25 -24.26
C VAL A 72 -20.55 -14.65 -23.67
N VAL A 73 -19.48 -15.04 -22.97
CA VAL A 73 -19.46 -16.21 -22.10
C VAL A 73 -19.66 -15.72 -20.67
N MET A 74 -20.60 -16.29 -19.94
CA MET A 74 -20.87 -15.96 -18.55
C MET A 74 -20.51 -17.14 -17.67
N LEU A 75 -19.78 -16.87 -16.59
CA LEU A 75 -19.36 -17.85 -15.61
C LEU A 75 -19.72 -17.38 -14.20
N VAL A 76 -20.15 -18.30 -13.35
CA VAL A 76 -20.06 -18.14 -11.90
C VAL A 76 -18.67 -18.63 -11.52
N GLN A 77 -17.78 -17.71 -11.15
CA GLN A 77 -16.39 -17.99 -10.79
C GLN A 77 -16.27 -18.58 -9.39
N GLY A 78 -17.17 -18.20 -8.49
CA GLY A 78 -17.17 -18.69 -7.13
C GLY A 78 -18.44 -18.30 -6.38
N GLU A 79 -18.79 -19.13 -5.42
CA GLU A 79 -19.84 -18.89 -4.43
C GLU A 79 -19.19 -19.09 -3.07
N THR A 80 -19.09 -18.01 -2.30
CA THR A 80 -18.50 -18.04 -0.97
C THR A 80 -19.61 -17.75 0.03
N PRO A 81 -19.98 -18.71 0.91
CA PRO A 81 -20.97 -18.46 1.95
C PRO A 81 -20.59 -17.24 2.78
N ALA A 82 -21.57 -16.39 3.07
CA ALA A 82 -21.31 -15.25 3.93
C ALA A 82 -20.92 -15.74 5.33
N GLN A 83 -19.83 -15.20 5.87
CA GLN A 83 -19.38 -15.56 7.20
C GLN A 83 -20.29 -14.92 8.24
N VAL A 84 -20.78 -15.75 9.17
CA VAL A 84 -21.59 -15.31 10.31
C VAL A 84 -20.71 -15.25 11.55
N ALA A 85 -20.47 -14.06 12.07
CA ALA A 85 -19.67 -13.84 13.26
C ALA A 85 -20.54 -13.77 14.53
N PRO A 86 -20.17 -14.40 15.65
CA PRO A 86 -20.92 -14.26 16.89
C PRO A 86 -20.74 -12.85 17.47
N LEU A 87 -21.82 -12.22 17.94
CA LEU A 87 -21.80 -10.96 18.69
C LEU A 87 -22.05 -11.24 20.18
N THR A 88 -20.98 -11.10 20.97
CA THR A 88 -21.02 -11.35 22.41
C THR A 88 -21.44 -10.09 23.17
N ALA A 89 -22.32 -10.23 24.16
CA ALA A 89 -22.75 -9.11 24.97
C ALA A 89 -21.58 -8.53 25.79
N GLY A 90 -21.39 -7.21 25.70
CA GLY A 90 -20.30 -6.46 26.34
C GLY A 90 -19.15 -6.10 25.40
N ASP A 91 -19.05 -6.79 24.25
CA ASP A 91 -18.02 -6.54 23.25
C ASP A 91 -18.54 -5.61 22.15
N SER A 92 -17.69 -4.67 21.73
CA SER A 92 -17.90 -3.88 20.51
C SER A 92 -17.12 -4.52 19.37
N VAL A 93 -17.76 -4.66 18.22
CA VAL A 93 -17.14 -5.15 16.99
C VAL A 93 -17.22 -4.06 15.94
N SER A 94 -16.08 -3.70 15.37
CA SER A 94 -16.00 -2.74 14.27
C SER A 94 -15.63 -3.45 12.97
N GLY A 95 -16.09 -2.90 11.86
CA GLY A 95 -15.81 -3.42 10.53
C GLY A 95 -16.20 -2.41 9.45
N GLN A 96 -16.22 -2.87 8.20
CA GLN A 96 -16.66 -2.06 7.05
C GLN A 96 -17.38 -2.93 6.03
N VAL A 97 -18.34 -2.34 5.31
CA VAL A 97 -18.97 -2.94 4.13
C VAL A 97 -18.68 -2.11 2.89
N GLY A 98 -18.52 -2.75 1.73
CA GLY A 98 -18.20 -2.09 0.47
C GLY A 98 -18.21 -3.07 -0.70
N ALA A 99 -17.81 -2.64 -1.89
CA ALA A 99 -17.89 -3.48 -3.09
C ALA A 99 -17.20 -4.86 -2.96
N GLY A 100 -16.04 -4.93 -2.29
CA GLY A 100 -15.32 -6.19 -2.05
C GLY A 100 -15.81 -6.99 -0.84
N THR A 101 -16.58 -6.39 0.06
CA THR A 101 -17.21 -7.05 1.22
C THR A 101 -18.60 -6.47 1.38
N PRO A 102 -19.55 -6.87 0.51
CA PRO A 102 -20.85 -6.21 0.38
C PRO A 102 -21.77 -6.41 1.59
N VAL A 103 -21.47 -7.37 2.45
CA VAL A 103 -22.26 -7.67 3.64
C VAL A 103 -21.36 -8.07 4.81
N ALA A 104 -21.81 -7.75 6.03
CA ALA A 104 -21.33 -8.37 7.26
C ALA A 104 -22.53 -8.94 8.04
N ILE A 105 -22.39 -10.17 8.53
CA ILE A 105 -23.47 -10.88 9.23
C ILE A 105 -23.01 -11.26 10.63
N TYR A 106 -23.84 -10.91 11.61
CA TYR A 106 -23.62 -11.26 13.01
C TYR A 106 -24.78 -12.08 13.56
N SER A 107 -24.49 -12.98 14.50
CA SER A 107 -25.52 -13.72 15.24
C SER A 107 -25.39 -13.53 16.74
N PHE A 108 -26.52 -13.47 17.43
CA PHE A 108 -26.59 -13.46 18.88
C PHE A 108 -27.93 -14.02 19.36
N SER A 109 -28.03 -14.37 20.64
CA SER A 109 -29.29 -14.78 21.26
C SER A 109 -29.71 -13.76 22.32
N ALA A 110 -31.03 -13.58 22.45
CA ALA A 110 -31.61 -12.91 23.60
C ALA A 110 -31.14 -13.57 24.90
N GLN A 111 -31.09 -12.77 25.96
CA GLN A 111 -30.62 -13.21 27.27
C GLN A 111 -31.74 -13.11 28.33
N ALA A 112 -31.45 -13.59 29.54
CA ALA A 112 -32.35 -13.45 30.69
C ALA A 112 -32.59 -11.98 31.11
N GLU A 113 -31.73 -11.07 30.66
CA GLU A 113 -31.91 -9.63 30.77
C GLU A 113 -32.10 -9.02 29.37
N ALA A 114 -32.94 -7.98 29.27
CA ALA A 114 -33.11 -7.26 28.02
C ALA A 114 -31.77 -6.63 27.62
N GLN A 115 -31.54 -6.54 26.31
CA GLN A 115 -30.30 -6.00 25.75
C GLN A 115 -30.59 -4.80 24.86
N TYR A 116 -29.60 -3.92 24.73
CA TYR A 116 -29.52 -2.95 23.66
C TYR A 116 -28.54 -3.46 22.61
N LEU A 117 -28.97 -3.45 21.36
CA LEU A 117 -28.11 -3.59 20.18
C LEU A 117 -27.93 -2.20 19.58
N TYR A 118 -26.70 -1.74 19.55
CA TYR A 118 -26.30 -0.51 18.89
C TYR A 118 -25.65 -0.86 17.56
N VAL A 119 -26.02 -0.11 16.52
CA VAL A 119 -25.36 -0.11 15.21
C VAL A 119 -25.05 1.34 14.90
N GLU A 120 -23.78 1.67 14.76
CA GLU A 120 -23.33 3.03 14.47
C GLU A 120 -22.39 3.01 13.28
N SER A 121 -22.59 3.94 12.35
CA SER A 121 -21.71 4.21 11.23
C SER A 121 -20.51 5.02 11.69
N GLY A 122 -19.36 4.79 11.08
CA GLY A 122 -18.21 5.69 11.18
C GLY A 122 -18.37 6.96 10.34
N LEU A 123 -19.43 7.06 9.54
CA LEU A 123 -19.75 8.23 8.71
C LEU A 123 -20.89 9.04 9.33
N ALA A 124 -20.83 10.36 9.18
CA ALA A 124 -21.78 11.28 9.81
C ALA A 124 -23.12 11.41 9.05
N ASP A 125 -23.13 11.09 7.76
CA ASP A 125 -24.22 11.37 6.83
C ASP A 125 -24.92 10.11 6.28
N ARG A 126 -24.34 8.93 6.50
CA ARG A 126 -24.85 7.65 6.00
C ARG A 126 -24.32 6.47 6.81
N GLY A 127 -24.93 5.30 6.66
CA GLY A 127 -24.56 4.06 7.32
C GLY A 127 -24.82 2.83 6.45
N PRO A 128 -24.49 1.62 6.93
CA PRO A 128 -24.90 0.40 6.26
C PRO A 128 -26.44 0.28 6.31
N SER A 129 -27.03 -0.38 5.32
CA SER A 129 -28.41 -0.85 5.46
C SER A 129 -28.44 -1.95 6.51
N VAL A 130 -29.33 -1.82 7.50
CA VAL A 130 -29.41 -2.77 8.62
C VAL A 130 -30.68 -3.59 8.49
N ARG A 131 -30.55 -4.91 8.70
CA ARG A 131 -31.68 -5.82 8.84
C ARG A 131 -31.46 -6.74 10.04
N LEU A 132 -32.41 -6.73 10.98
CA LEU A 132 -32.42 -7.62 12.15
C LEU A 132 -33.52 -8.65 11.97
N THR A 133 -33.15 -9.92 11.86
CA THR A 133 -34.05 -11.05 11.67
C THR A 133 -34.15 -11.87 12.95
N ASN A 134 -35.35 -12.32 13.30
CA ASN A 134 -35.61 -13.29 14.35
C ASN A 134 -35.60 -14.69 13.73
N ASP A 135 -34.60 -15.48 14.08
CA ASP A 135 -34.34 -16.77 13.44
C ASP A 135 -35.34 -17.87 13.86
N ASP A 136 -36.06 -17.68 14.98
CA ASP A 136 -37.10 -18.64 15.41
C ASP A 136 -38.37 -18.53 14.55
N SER A 137 -38.61 -17.35 13.98
CA SER A 137 -39.82 -17.01 13.21
C SER A 137 -39.58 -16.65 11.75
N ASP A 138 -38.31 -16.54 11.34
CA ASP A 138 -37.85 -16.02 10.05
C ASP A 138 -38.42 -14.64 9.70
N GLN A 139 -38.76 -13.82 10.71
CA GLN A 139 -39.33 -12.48 10.51
C GLN A 139 -38.31 -11.38 10.75
N VAL A 140 -38.36 -10.36 9.90
CA VAL A 140 -37.61 -9.11 10.11
C VAL A 140 -38.20 -8.38 11.31
N SER A 141 -37.43 -8.30 12.38
CA SER A 141 -37.80 -7.59 13.62
C SER A 141 -37.53 -6.10 13.53
N ALA A 142 -36.51 -5.68 12.77
CA ALA A 142 -36.20 -4.27 12.54
C ALA A 142 -35.37 -4.07 11.25
N SER A 143 -35.42 -2.87 10.69
CA SER A 143 -34.55 -2.43 9.60
C SER A 143 -34.18 -0.96 9.71
N LEU A 144 -33.04 -0.59 9.12
CA LEU A 144 -32.56 0.78 8.99
C LEU A 144 -32.08 1.01 7.55
N GLY A 145 -32.45 2.15 6.96
CA GLY A 145 -31.93 2.56 5.65
C GLY A 145 -30.51 3.11 5.75
N ALA A 146 -29.76 3.03 4.65
CA ALA A 146 -28.38 3.53 4.57
C ALA A 146 -28.26 5.06 4.74
N ASP A 147 -29.36 5.82 4.63
CA ASP A 147 -29.41 7.26 4.89
C ASP A 147 -29.40 7.60 6.39
N VAL A 148 -29.50 6.60 7.27
CA VAL A 148 -29.45 6.79 8.71
C VAL A 148 -28.11 6.25 9.24
N PRO A 149 -27.28 7.09 9.89
CA PRO A 149 -25.94 6.68 10.32
C PRO A 149 -25.95 5.72 11.49
N GLY A 150 -27.06 5.52 12.21
CA GLY A 150 -27.07 4.59 13.34
C GLY A 150 -28.43 4.36 13.96
N GLY A 151 -28.51 3.36 14.82
CA GLY A 151 -29.74 2.96 15.49
C GLY A 151 -29.48 2.14 16.74
N ARG A 152 -30.38 2.27 17.71
CA ARG A 152 -30.43 1.44 18.92
C ARG A 152 -31.70 0.62 18.93
N PHE A 153 -31.56 -0.70 18.88
CA PHE A 153 -32.65 -1.65 19.02
C PHE A 153 -32.68 -2.20 20.44
N ARG A 154 -33.88 -2.41 20.98
CA ARG A 154 -34.05 -3.07 22.28
C ARG A 154 -34.48 -4.51 22.04
N ILE A 155 -33.63 -5.45 22.43
CA ILE A 155 -33.87 -6.88 22.33
C ILE A 155 -34.61 -7.34 23.59
N PRO A 156 -35.75 -8.05 23.46
CA PRO A 156 -36.49 -8.54 24.62
C PRO A 156 -35.70 -9.63 25.37
N VAL A 157 -36.09 -9.87 26.62
CA VAL A 157 -35.62 -11.06 27.35
C VAL A 157 -36.11 -12.33 26.66
N GLY A 158 -35.29 -13.37 26.65
CA GLY A 158 -35.67 -14.65 26.06
C GLY A 158 -34.48 -15.52 25.69
N THR A 159 -34.71 -16.43 24.76
CA THR A 159 -33.69 -17.34 24.20
C THR A 159 -33.67 -17.30 22.68
N THR A 160 -34.44 -16.40 22.06
CA THR A 160 -34.54 -16.28 20.61
C THR A 160 -33.22 -15.89 20.00
N SER A 161 -32.87 -16.57 18.91
CA SER A 161 -31.70 -16.23 18.10
C SER A 161 -32.05 -15.15 17.09
N TYR A 162 -31.10 -14.25 16.87
CA TYR A 162 -31.20 -13.16 15.93
C TYR A 162 -29.99 -13.13 15.01
N THR A 163 -30.27 -12.83 13.74
CA THR A 163 -29.27 -12.49 12.74
C THR A 163 -29.32 -10.99 12.45
N LEU A 164 -28.19 -10.32 12.60
CA LEU A 164 -27.98 -8.94 12.20
C LEU A 164 -27.20 -8.92 10.88
N GLU A 165 -27.81 -8.38 9.84
CA GLU A 165 -27.17 -8.12 8.56
C GLU A 165 -26.90 -6.63 8.41
N LEU A 166 -25.65 -6.31 8.05
CA LEU A 166 -25.21 -4.99 7.63
C LEU A 166 -24.82 -5.08 6.17
N ALA A 167 -25.56 -4.42 5.29
CA ALA A 167 -25.34 -4.45 3.85
C ALA A 167 -24.88 -3.09 3.33
N HIS A 168 -23.98 -3.13 2.36
CA HIS A 168 -23.57 -1.95 1.61
C HIS A 168 -24.68 -1.49 0.66
N SER A 169 -24.86 -0.17 0.53
CA SER A 169 -25.92 0.46 -0.28
C SER A 169 -25.68 0.40 -1.79
N GLY A 170 -24.50 -0.05 -2.24
CA GLY A 170 -24.07 -0.02 -3.63
C GLY A 170 -23.33 1.27 -4.04
N ASP A 171 -23.02 2.16 -3.10
CA ASP A 171 -22.23 3.37 -3.34
C ASP A 171 -20.75 3.06 -3.61
N ALA A 172 -20.01 3.92 -4.30
CA ALA A 172 -18.60 3.62 -4.62
C ALA A 172 -17.68 3.50 -3.38
N GLU A 173 -18.07 4.12 -2.26
CA GLU A 173 -17.28 4.23 -1.04
C GLU A 173 -17.63 3.10 -0.05
N THR A 174 -16.63 2.68 0.73
CA THR A 174 -16.86 1.78 1.86
C THR A 174 -17.59 2.51 3.00
N VAL A 175 -18.32 1.75 3.80
CA VAL A 175 -19.05 2.25 4.96
C VAL A 175 -18.52 1.55 6.22
N PRO A 176 -17.68 2.23 7.03
CA PRO A 176 -17.27 1.73 8.33
C PRO A 176 -18.45 1.70 9.30
N TYR A 177 -18.47 0.72 10.20
CA TYR A 177 -19.48 0.59 11.24
C TYR A 177 -18.88 0.04 12.54
N THR A 178 -19.63 0.21 13.62
CA THR A 178 -19.44 -0.45 14.91
C THR A 178 -20.77 -1.00 15.40
N VAL A 179 -20.78 -2.27 15.80
CA VAL A 179 -21.90 -2.92 16.47
C VAL A 179 -21.54 -3.24 17.90
N CYS A 180 -22.49 -3.05 18.80
CA CYS A 180 -22.29 -3.37 20.21
C CYS A 180 -23.58 -3.90 20.81
N LEU A 181 -23.52 -5.08 21.40
CA LEU A 181 -24.62 -5.68 22.15
C LEU A 181 -24.29 -5.55 23.63
N THR A 182 -25.19 -5.00 24.44
CA THR A 182 -25.01 -4.90 25.90
C THR A 182 -26.31 -5.18 26.61
N THR A 183 -26.25 -5.70 27.84
CA THR A 183 -27.42 -5.69 28.71
C THR A 183 -27.83 -4.25 29.04
N VAL A 184 -29.13 -4.04 29.25
CA VAL A 184 -29.70 -2.73 29.60
C VAL A 184 -29.11 -2.21 30.92
N SER A 185 -28.77 -3.11 31.85
CA SER A 185 -28.15 -2.79 33.15
C SER A 185 -26.70 -2.33 33.05
N ALA A 186 -25.95 -2.78 32.05
CA ALA A 186 -24.53 -2.47 31.92
C ALA A 186 -24.27 -1.14 31.20
N ALA A 187 -25.11 -0.76 30.22
CA ALA A 187 -25.03 0.48 29.43
C ALA A 187 -23.62 0.81 28.89
N SER A 188 -22.73 -0.18 28.72
CA SER A 188 -21.31 0.05 28.45
C SER A 188 -21.00 0.46 27.01
N CYS A 189 -21.94 0.21 26.08
CA CYS A 189 -21.83 0.65 24.69
C CYS A 189 -22.09 2.15 24.49
N GLU A 190 -22.61 2.88 25.50
CA GLU A 190 -23.03 4.29 25.32
C GLU A 190 -21.86 5.27 25.15
N THR A 191 -20.63 4.83 25.42
CA THR A 191 -19.39 5.55 25.05
C THR A 191 -19.05 5.35 23.57
N PHE A 192 -19.95 5.75 22.68
CA PHE A 192 -19.56 6.13 21.32
C PHE A 192 -18.86 7.48 21.41
N THR A 193 -17.60 7.47 21.84
CA THR A 193 -16.78 8.67 21.89
C THR A 193 -16.47 9.13 20.47
N GLY A 194 -17.29 10.05 19.98
CA GLY A 194 -17.00 10.91 18.86
C GLY A 194 -17.89 10.67 17.65
N LEU A 195 -18.78 11.64 17.38
CA LEU A 195 -18.87 12.18 16.03
C LEU A 195 -17.46 12.62 15.66
N VAL A 196 -16.71 11.68 15.12
CA VAL A 196 -15.45 11.97 14.48
C VAL A 196 -15.85 12.56 13.13
N GLY A 197 -16.08 13.87 13.07
CA GLY A 197 -15.96 14.58 11.79
C GLY A 197 -14.64 14.13 11.17
N PRO A 198 -14.61 13.80 9.87
CA PRO A 198 -13.77 12.74 9.30
C PRO A 198 -12.34 12.82 9.86
N ILE A 199 -12.06 12.02 10.88
CA ILE A 199 -10.70 11.55 11.08
C ILE A 199 -10.69 10.34 10.18
N VAL A 200 -10.15 10.56 9.00
CA VAL A 200 -9.65 9.52 8.12
C VAL A 200 -8.65 8.71 8.94
N THR A 201 -9.17 7.75 9.70
CA THR A 201 -8.44 6.56 10.07
C THR A 201 -8.85 5.57 9.01
N GLU A 202 -8.27 5.71 7.82
CA GLU A 202 -8.19 4.58 6.90
C GLU A 202 -7.61 3.42 7.73
N GLU A 203 -8.43 2.41 8.00
CA GLU A 203 -7.87 1.06 7.90
C GLU A 203 -7.22 1.04 6.52
N PRO A 204 -5.89 0.85 6.40
CA PRO A 204 -5.19 1.14 5.17
C PRO A 204 -5.89 0.33 4.10
N VAL A 205 -6.56 1.03 3.16
CA VAL A 205 -6.76 0.49 1.82
C VAL A 205 -5.38 -0.04 1.51
N ALA A 206 -5.28 -1.34 1.23
CA ALA A 206 -3.98 -1.95 0.98
C ALA A 206 -3.50 -1.35 -0.34
N ILE A 207 -2.99 -0.12 -0.28
CA ILE A 207 -2.41 0.62 -1.36
C ILE A 207 -1.25 -0.24 -1.80
N CYS A 208 -1.13 -0.45 -3.11
CA CYS A 208 0.02 -1.13 -3.63
C CYS A 208 1.25 -0.43 -3.06
N THR A 209 2.00 -1.14 -2.23
CA THR A 209 3.27 -0.65 -1.71
C THR A 209 4.36 -1.53 -2.24
N VAL A 210 5.53 -0.95 -2.40
CA VAL A 210 6.74 -1.70 -2.72
C VAL A 210 7.76 -1.48 -1.63
N THR A 211 8.35 -2.58 -1.17
CA THR A 211 9.41 -2.58 -0.16
C THR A 211 10.66 -3.20 -0.78
N PRO A 212 11.84 -2.56 -0.66
CA PRO A 212 13.07 -3.11 -1.22
C PRO A 212 13.44 -4.48 -0.62
N VAL A 213 13.82 -5.44 -1.48
CA VAL A 213 14.26 -6.77 -1.06
C VAL A 213 15.78 -6.75 -0.93
N GLY A 214 16.27 -6.60 0.30
CA GLY A 214 17.69 -6.52 0.62
C GLY A 214 18.12 -5.12 1.06
N GLY A 215 18.58 -4.31 0.10
CA GLY A 215 19.13 -2.96 0.34
C GLY A 215 18.26 -1.83 -0.22
N ALA A 216 18.72 -0.58 -0.11
CA ALA A 216 18.07 0.54 -0.76
C ALA A 216 18.06 0.37 -2.28
N VAL A 217 17.01 0.83 -2.94
CA VAL A 217 16.82 0.70 -4.40
C VAL A 217 16.69 2.06 -5.05
N ASN A 218 17.23 2.18 -6.26
CA ASN A 218 17.22 3.44 -7.00
C ASN A 218 15.81 3.81 -7.47
N VAL A 219 15.43 5.06 -7.27
CA VAL A 219 14.24 5.71 -7.85
C VAL A 219 14.70 6.55 -9.04
N ARG A 220 14.18 6.24 -10.23
CA ARG A 220 14.72 6.75 -11.51
C ARG A 220 13.74 7.65 -12.26
N GLN A 221 14.26 8.51 -13.13
CA GLN A 221 13.44 9.43 -13.92
C GLN A 221 12.54 8.75 -14.95
N SER A 222 12.93 7.56 -15.42
CA SER A 222 12.20 6.78 -16.43
C SER A 222 12.28 5.29 -16.07
N ALA A 223 11.39 4.47 -16.64
CA ALA A 223 11.31 3.01 -16.45
C ALA A 223 12.47 2.29 -17.15
N SER A 224 13.70 2.60 -16.75
CA SER A 224 14.92 2.01 -17.30
C SER A 224 16.05 2.06 -16.29
N VAL A 225 16.87 1.01 -16.22
CA VAL A 225 18.08 0.98 -15.38
C VAL A 225 19.16 1.97 -15.83
N ASN A 226 19.05 2.52 -17.05
CA ASN A 226 19.97 3.51 -17.60
C ASN A 226 19.49 4.96 -17.39
N ALA A 227 18.29 5.16 -16.84
CA ALA A 227 17.75 6.48 -16.56
C ALA A 227 18.43 7.12 -15.35
N VAL A 228 18.46 8.46 -15.35
CA VAL A 228 18.94 9.28 -14.23
C VAL A 228 18.30 8.84 -12.91
N ILE A 229 19.12 8.69 -11.88
CA ILE A 229 18.68 8.40 -10.51
C ILE A 229 18.19 9.72 -9.90
N LEU A 230 16.93 9.76 -9.49
CA LEU A 230 16.31 10.90 -8.81
C LEU A 230 16.44 10.81 -7.29
N GLY A 231 16.59 9.58 -6.77
CA GLY A 231 16.75 9.31 -5.34
C GLY A 231 16.84 7.82 -5.06
N ALA A 232 16.67 7.43 -3.81
CA ALA A 232 16.63 6.03 -3.38
C ALA A 232 15.44 5.77 -2.45
N LEU A 233 14.84 4.59 -2.57
CA LEU A 233 13.90 4.04 -1.62
C LEU A 233 14.69 3.21 -0.61
N PRO A 234 14.75 3.60 0.67
CA PRO A 234 15.60 2.92 1.67
C PRO A 234 15.15 1.49 1.97
N ALA A 235 16.10 0.66 2.43
CA ALA A 235 15.82 -0.73 2.79
C ALA A 235 14.74 -0.84 3.87
N GLY A 236 13.77 -1.73 3.66
CA GLY A 236 12.66 -1.95 4.60
C GLY A 236 11.63 -0.82 4.67
N VAL A 237 11.80 0.27 3.90
CA VAL A 237 10.80 1.34 3.79
C VAL A 237 9.87 1.01 2.64
N ALA A 238 8.58 0.93 2.95
CA ALA A 238 7.54 0.79 1.94
C ALA A 238 7.23 2.15 1.31
N ALA A 239 7.07 2.20 -0.01
CA ALA A 239 6.56 3.37 -0.73
C ALA A 239 5.28 3.03 -1.50
N PRO A 240 4.31 3.96 -1.57
CA PRO A 240 3.11 3.79 -2.37
C PRO A 240 3.46 3.73 -3.87
N VAL A 241 2.85 2.77 -4.55
CA VAL A 241 2.85 2.65 -6.00
C VAL A 241 1.64 3.40 -6.55
N ILE A 242 1.91 4.36 -7.43
CA ILE A 242 0.92 5.22 -8.07
C ILE A 242 0.77 4.89 -9.57
N GLY A 243 1.55 3.95 -10.09
CA GLY A 243 1.39 3.43 -11.45
C GLY A 243 2.38 2.32 -11.80
N ILE A 244 2.19 1.72 -12.96
CA ILE A 244 3.07 0.69 -13.52
C ILE A 244 3.45 1.03 -14.95
N SER A 245 4.65 0.66 -15.40
CA SER A 245 5.07 0.89 -16.77
C SER A 245 4.24 0.03 -17.74
N PRO A 246 4.03 0.44 -19.00
CA PRO A 246 3.20 -0.33 -19.95
C PRO A 246 3.72 -1.75 -20.23
N ASP A 247 5.01 -1.99 -20.01
CA ASP A 247 5.66 -3.30 -20.12
C ASP A 247 5.66 -4.09 -18.80
N GLY A 248 5.17 -3.52 -17.71
CA GLY A 248 5.05 -4.15 -16.40
C GLY A 248 6.35 -4.32 -15.61
N THR A 249 7.46 -3.72 -16.05
CA THR A 249 8.79 -3.99 -15.48
C THR A 249 9.24 -2.99 -14.40
N PHE A 250 8.56 -1.85 -14.28
CA PHE A 250 8.83 -0.83 -13.25
C PHE A 250 7.54 -0.36 -12.58
N TYR A 251 7.64 -0.09 -11.28
CA TYR A 251 6.64 0.63 -10.52
C TYR A 251 6.95 2.12 -10.53
N PHE A 252 5.93 2.94 -10.71
CA PHE A 252 5.99 4.37 -10.48
C PHE A 252 5.55 4.63 -9.05
N ILE A 253 6.43 5.20 -8.25
CA ILE A 253 6.24 5.41 -6.81
C ILE A 253 6.41 6.87 -6.45
N GLU A 254 5.89 7.26 -5.30
CA GLU A 254 6.21 8.52 -4.65
C GLU A 254 6.90 8.25 -3.32
N VAL A 255 8.09 8.81 -3.13
CA VAL A 255 8.83 8.74 -1.86
C VAL A 255 9.40 10.10 -1.52
N ASN A 256 9.07 10.62 -0.34
CA ASN A 256 9.52 11.94 0.15
C ASN A 256 9.24 13.09 -0.85
N GLY A 257 8.09 13.06 -1.55
CA GLY A 257 7.73 14.05 -2.56
C GLY A 257 8.44 13.91 -3.91
N VAL A 258 9.27 12.89 -4.09
CA VAL A 258 9.92 12.55 -5.37
C VAL A 258 9.16 11.41 -6.03
N GLN A 259 8.62 11.68 -7.21
CA GLN A 259 7.98 10.67 -8.04
C GLN A 259 8.99 10.07 -9.03
N GLY A 260 9.05 8.75 -9.10
CA GLY A 260 9.98 8.08 -10.00
C GLY A 260 9.79 6.58 -10.09
N TRP A 261 10.63 5.96 -10.91
CA TRP A 261 10.51 4.58 -11.34
C TRP A 261 11.46 3.67 -10.56
N VAL A 262 10.92 2.62 -9.96
CA VAL A 262 11.68 1.57 -9.29
C VAL A 262 11.48 0.24 -10.02
N SER A 263 12.56 -0.54 -10.16
CA SER A 263 12.49 -1.80 -10.91
C SER A 263 11.76 -2.87 -10.09
N PHE A 264 10.86 -3.59 -10.76
CA PHE A 264 10.09 -4.67 -10.15
C PHE A 264 10.99 -5.76 -9.53
N SER A 265 12.13 -6.06 -10.15
CA SER A 265 13.00 -7.19 -9.76
C SER A 265 13.72 -7.02 -8.43
N VAL A 266 13.69 -5.82 -7.84
CA VAL A 266 14.42 -5.50 -6.60
C VAL A 266 13.50 -5.06 -5.46
N VAL A 267 12.18 -5.14 -5.66
CA VAL A 267 11.17 -4.79 -4.66
C VAL A 267 10.14 -5.90 -4.51
N ALA A 268 9.64 -6.08 -3.28
CA ALA A 268 8.47 -6.90 -2.99
C ALA A 268 7.27 -5.98 -2.91
N ASN A 269 6.21 -6.31 -3.65
CA ASN A 269 4.96 -5.58 -3.57
C ASN A 269 4.03 -6.16 -2.49
N SER A 270 3.16 -5.34 -1.92
CA SER A 270 2.13 -5.73 -0.96
C SER A 270 0.86 -4.90 -1.18
N GLY A 271 -0.29 -5.46 -0.83
CA GLY A 271 -1.59 -4.84 -1.06
C GLY A 271 -2.15 -5.04 -2.48
N ASN A 272 -3.14 -4.22 -2.83
CA ASN A 272 -3.82 -4.23 -4.12
C ASN A 272 -3.01 -3.43 -5.15
N CYS A 273 -2.35 -4.15 -6.07
CA CYS A 273 -1.52 -3.58 -7.14
C CYS A 273 -2.22 -3.44 -8.50
N ASP A 274 -3.54 -3.29 -8.50
CA ASP A 274 -4.30 -2.84 -9.66
C ASP A 274 -4.16 -1.31 -9.84
N VAL A 275 -2.96 -0.88 -10.24
CA VAL A 275 -2.58 0.53 -10.43
C VAL A 275 -2.57 0.88 -11.92
N PRO A 276 -2.86 2.14 -12.31
CA PRO A 276 -2.93 2.53 -13.71
C PRO A 276 -1.58 2.41 -14.41
N PHE A 277 -1.62 2.17 -15.72
CA PHE A 277 -0.43 2.28 -16.56
C PHE A 277 -0.01 3.74 -16.72
N VAL A 278 1.26 4.03 -16.45
CA VAL A 278 1.85 5.36 -16.60
C VAL A 278 2.94 5.28 -17.67
N SER A 279 2.87 6.14 -18.69
CA SER A 279 3.92 6.21 -19.71
C SER A 279 5.17 6.88 -19.15
N PRO A 280 6.33 6.20 -19.11
CA PRO A 280 7.55 6.78 -18.56
C PRO A 280 8.05 7.94 -19.44
N PRO A 281 8.66 8.98 -18.86
CA PRO A 281 9.35 10.02 -19.62
C PRO A 281 10.44 9.42 -20.53
N PRO A 282 10.80 10.08 -21.65
CA PRO A 282 11.93 9.66 -22.47
C PRO A 282 13.20 9.54 -21.64
N ILE A 283 14.03 8.53 -21.93
CA ILE A 283 15.31 8.36 -21.25
C ILE A 283 16.23 9.56 -21.51
N THR A 284 16.50 10.33 -20.47
CA THR A 284 17.68 11.19 -20.40
C THR A 284 18.85 10.28 -20.01
N PRO A 285 19.87 10.12 -20.87
CA PRO A 285 21.03 9.31 -20.49
C PRO A 285 21.69 9.93 -19.28
N GLN A 286 21.94 9.13 -18.24
CA GLN A 286 22.75 9.54 -17.11
C GLN A 286 24.13 9.98 -17.63
N PRO A 287 24.69 11.13 -17.21
CA PRO A 287 26.04 11.52 -17.59
C PRO A 287 27.00 10.39 -17.24
N SER A 288 27.64 9.81 -18.25
CA SER A 288 28.69 8.82 -18.03
C SER A 288 29.79 9.51 -17.22
N ALA A 289 30.11 8.97 -16.03
CA ALA A 289 31.32 9.36 -15.33
C ALA A 289 32.49 9.30 -16.33
N PRO A 290 33.40 10.29 -16.36
CA PRO A 290 34.53 10.26 -17.27
C PRO A 290 35.28 8.96 -17.04
N THR A 291 35.40 8.13 -18.09
CA THR A 291 36.27 6.96 -18.10
C THR A 291 37.63 7.43 -17.59
N ALA A 292 38.11 6.84 -16.48
CA ALA A 292 39.44 7.12 -15.97
C ALA A 292 40.43 6.89 -17.10
N THR A 293 40.95 7.99 -17.65
CA THR A 293 41.98 7.92 -18.68
C THR A 293 43.21 7.39 -17.97
N THR A 294 43.63 6.18 -18.35
CA THR A 294 44.86 5.57 -17.87
C THR A 294 46.01 6.53 -18.20
N LEU A 295 46.49 7.27 -17.20
CA LEU A 295 47.74 8.01 -17.32
C LEU A 295 48.85 7.00 -17.65
N PRO A 296 49.72 7.29 -18.64
CA PRO A 296 50.81 6.40 -18.99
C PRO A 296 51.72 6.21 -17.77
N PHE A 297 51.93 4.95 -17.43
CA PHE A 297 52.82 4.47 -16.39
C PHE A 297 54.23 5.09 -16.61
N PRO A 298 54.85 5.77 -15.64
CA PRO A 298 56.24 6.18 -15.77
C PRO A 298 57.12 4.94 -15.88
N THR A 299 57.91 4.88 -16.94
CA THR A 299 58.89 3.82 -17.20
C THR A 299 59.87 3.72 -16.03
N ALA A 300 59.82 2.59 -15.31
CA ALA A 300 60.80 2.27 -14.28
C ALA A 300 62.19 2.13 -14.90
N THR A 301 63.16 2.87 -14.36
CA THR A 301 64.58 2.68 -14.66
C THR A 301 65.10 1.50 -13.81
N PRO A 302 65.95 0.59 -14.34
CA PRO A 302 66.37 -0.62 -13.63
C PRO A 302 67.25 -0.31 -12.40
N PRO A 303 67.14 -1.07 -11.29
CA PRO A 303 67.93 -0.82 -10.09
C PRO A 303 69.33 -1.45 -10.20
N THR A 304 70.34 -0.73 -9.71
CA THR A 304 71.62 -1.28 -9.24
C THR A 304 71.54 -1.55 -7.74
N GLN A 305 71.90 -2.77 -7.35
CA GLN A 305 72.09 -3.29 -5.98
C GLN A 305 73.58 -3.13 -5.57
N PRO A 306 74.05 -3.24 -4.29
CA PRO A 306 73.46 -3.22 -2.92
C PRO A 306 74.02 -2.00 -2.10
N THR A 307 73.64 -1.67 -0.85
CA THR A 307 74.03 -2.33 0.43
C THR A 307 73.17 -1.83 1.61
N ALA A 308 72.89 -2.74 2.56
CA ALA A 308 72.12 -2.51 3.78
C ALA A 308 72.79 -1.54 4.77
N PRO A 309 72.00 -0.77 5.54
CA PRO A 309 71.98 -1.02 6.98
C PRO A 309 70.61 -0.87 7.68
N ALA A 310 70.40 -1.74 8.68
CA ALA A 310 69.58 -1.65 9.90
C ALA A 310 68.07 -1.30 9.82
N PRO A 311 67.21 -1.93 10.67
CA PRO A 311 65.77 -1.77 10.58
C PRO A 311 65.37 -0.40 11.14
N VAL A 312 64.98 0.51 10.24
CA VAL A 312 64.12 1.63 10.61
C VAL A 312 62.70 1.13 10.44
N VAL A 313 61.91 1.21 11.51
CA VAL A 313 60.45 1.08 11.45
C VAL A 313 59.93 2.21 10.56
N THR A 314 59.80 1.91 9.28
CA THR A 314 59.09 2.74 8.31
C THR A 314 57.63 2.78 8.77
N PRO A 315 57.04 3.96 9.04
CA PRO A 315 55.59 4.02 9.22
C PRO A 315 54.97 3.48 7.95
N GLU A 316 54.09 2.50 8.11
CA GLU A 316 53.24 2.00 7.04
C GLU A 316 52.68 3.20 6.27
N PRO A 317 52.84 3.26 4.93
CA PRO A 317 52.33 4.39 4.17
C PRO A 317 50.85 4.54 4.50
N SER A 318 50.47 5.67 5.11
CA SER A 318 49.08 5.94 5.45
C SER A 318 48.29 5.76 4.16
N GLY A 319 47.41 4.75 4.12
CA GLY A 319 46.63 4.41 2.94
C GLY A 319 45.84 5.61 2.38
N PRO A 320 45.19 5.45 1.23
CA PRO A 320 44.37 6.53 0.66
C PRO A 320 43.33 7.03 1.68
N CYS A 321 43.06 8.34 1.69
CA CYS A 321 42.04 8.92 2.53
C CYS A 321 40.69 8.26 2.24
N LEU A 322 40.14 7.57 3.24
CA LEU A 322 38.94 6.75 3.12
C LEU A 322 38.04 6.96 4.32
N ILE A 323 36.74 7.04 4.07
CA ILE A 323 35.70 6.97 5.10
C ILE A 323 35.12 5.56 5.04
N THR A 324 35.24 4.79 6.13
CA THR A 324 34.62 3.47 6.27
C THR A 324 33.41 3.58 7.16
N ILE A 325 32.24 3.21 6.65
CA ILE A 325 30.98 3.21 7.39
C ILE A 325 30.97 2.01 8.33
N THR A 326 30.77 2.24 9.64
CA THR A 326 30.79 1.21 10.69
C THR A 326 29.39 0.89 11.22
N ALA A 327 28.42 1.77 10.97
CA ALA A 327 26.99 1.59 11.25
C ALA A 327 26.16 2.44 10.28
N PRO A 328 24.85 2.19 10.10
CA PRO A 328 24.02 2.95 9.16
C PRO A 328 24.17 4.47 9.33
N THR A 329 24.60 5.17 8.27
CA THR A 329 24.94 6.59 8.30
C THR A 329 24.32 7.32 7.11
N TYR A 330 23.62 8.42 7.40
CA TYR A 330 23.03 9.26 6.36
C TYR A 330 24.07 10.13 5.64
N VAL A 331 23.90 10.27 4.34
CA VAL A 331 24.63 11.20 3.46
C VAL A 331 23.62 12.09 2.74
N TYR A 332 24.04 13.29 2.34
CA TYR A 332 23.13 14.39 2.01
C TYR A 332 23.48 15.04 0.67
N VAL A 333 22.49 15.58 -0.06
CA VAL A 333 22.72 16.27 -1.35
C VAL A 333 23.41 17.61 -1.17
N THR A 334 23.18 18.26 -0.03
CA THR A 334 23.84 19.49 0.40
C THR A 334 24.32 19.32 1.84
N PRO A 335 25.30 20.10 2.32
CA PRO A 335 25.82 19.97 3.69
C PRO A 335 24.87 20.60 4.73
N ASN A 336 23.65 20.06 4.78
CA ASN A 336 22.59 20.44 5.69
C ASN A 336 21.83 19.18 6.12
N ALA A 337 21.88 18.84 7.42
CA ALA A 337 21.34 17.60 7.96
C ALA A 337 19.82 17.64 8.19
N THR A 338 19.05 18.08 7.18
CA THR A 338 17.58 18.01 7.20
C THR A 338 17.09 16.81 6.40
N GLN A 339 15.87 16.37 6.69
CA GLN A 339 15.23 15.27 5.98
C GLN A 339 15.10 15.53 4.47
N GLU A 340 14.85 16.77 4.07
CA GLU A 340 14.76 17.21 2.67
C GLU A 340 16.08 17.11 1.90
N ASN A 341 17.20 17.15 2.61
CA ASN A 341 18.54 17.09 2.02
C ASN A 341 19.14 15.68 2.07
N LEU A 342 18.41 14.68 2.54
CA LEU A 342 18.90 13.29 2.55
C LEU A 342 19.12 12.80 1.13
N TYR A 343 20.35 12.35 0.85
CA TYR A 343 20.68 11.68 -0.39
C TYR A 343 20.48 10.17 -0.26
N ASP A 344 21.05 9.57 0.81
CA ASP A 344 21.00 8.12 1.03
C ASP A 344 21.35 7.76 2.49
N GLN A 345 21.12 6.51 2.89
CA GLN A 345 21.64 5.90 4.11
C GLN A 345 22.64 4.78 3.78
N THR A 346 23.93 5.11 3.89
CA THR A 346 25.03 4.17 3.68
C THR A 346 25.09 3.13 4.80
N GLN A 347 25.34 1.87 4.44
CA GLN A 347 25.35 0.73 5.38
C GLN A 347 26.78 0.39 5.87
N ALA A 348 26.87 -0.31 7.00
CA ALA A 348 28.14 -0.77 7.55
C ALA A 348 28.94 -1.60 6.54
N GLY A 349 30.26 -1.37 6.48
CA GLY A 349 31.18 -1.99 5.52
C GLY A 349 31.33 -1.23 4.21
N TYR A 350 30.51 -0.21 3.94
CA TYR A 350 30.67 0.64 2.78
C TYR A 350 31.87 1.59 2.94
N GLN A 351 32.56 1.90 1.83
CA GLN A 351 33.68 2.84 1.81
C GLN A 351 33.39 4.01 0.87
N LEU A 352 33.58 5.23 1.38
CA LEU A 352 33.46 6.47 0.62
C LEU A 352 34.83 7.10 0.44
N ILE A 353 35.08 7.66 -0.74
CA ILE A 353 36.29 8.43 -1.02
C ILE A 353 35.91 9.91 -0.90
N PRO A 354 36.40 10.62 0.13
CA PRO A 354 36.19 12.06 0.21
C PRO A 354 36.98 12.76 -0.90
N VAL A 355 36.32 13.71 -1.55
CA VAL A 355 36.89 14.51 -2.66
C VAL A 355 37.00 15.99 -2.30
N GLY A 356 36.45 16.40 -1.16
CA GLY A 356 36.57 17.75 -0.63
C GLY A 356 35.91 17.89 0.74
N ARG A 357 36.01 19.07 1.33
CA ARG A 357 35.35 19.42 2.60
C ARG A 357 34.93 20.88 2.63
N LEU A 358 34.01 21.23 3.53
CA LEU A 358 33.76 22.63 3.86
C LEU A 358 34.95 23.25 4.62
N ALA A 359 35.06 24.58 4.55
CA ALA A 359 36.14 25.34 5.18
C ALA A 359 36.20 25.18 6.71
N ASP A 360 35.03 25.01 7.33
CA ASP A 360 34.86 24.76 8.77
C ASP A 360 35.03 23.28 9.16
N ASN A 361 35.26 22.41 8.18
CA ASN A 361 35.39 20.96 8.32
C ASN A 361 34.16 20.27 8.97
N SER A 362 32.97 20.89 8.92
CA SER A 362 31.73 20.30 9.44
C SER A 362 31.14 19.22 8.52
N TRP A 363 31.48 19.27 7.23
CA TRP A 363 31.01 18.33 6.21
C TRP A 363 32.09 17.97 5.20
N TRP A 364 32.09 16.69 4.79
CA TRP A 364 32.98 16.16 3.75
C TRP A 364 32.17 15.77 2.51
N HIS A 365 32.61 16.22 1.35
CA HIS A 365 32.04 15.89 0.04
C HIS A 365 32.67 14.61 -0.48
N THR A 366 31.87 13.69 -1.02
CA THR A 366 32.32 12.34 -1.38
C THR A 366 32.13 12.04 -2.86
N ASN A 367 32.82 11.01 -3.35
CA ASN A 367 32.64 10.48 -4.70
C ASN A 367 31.32 9.69 -4.87
N TYR A 368 30.56 9.49 -3.79
CA TYR A 368 29.30 8.78 -3.82
C TYR A 368 28.18 9.74 -4.20
N GLY A 369 27.95 9.89 -5.50
CA GLY A 369 26.91 10.77 -6.03
C GLY A 369 27.13 12.27 -5.74
N GLY A 370 28.32 12.68 -5.30
CA GLY A 370 28.55 14.03 -4.79
C GLY A 370 27.91 14.28 -3.42
N ALA A 371 27.61 13.22 -2.66
CA ALA A 371 26.94 13.37 -1.38
C ALA A 371 27.90 13.89 -0.30
N TRP A 372 27.32 14.61 0.65
CA TRP A 372 27.96 15.18 1.82
C TRP A 372 27.72 14.29 3.04
N ILE A 373 28.78 14.03 3.80
CA ILE A 373 28.71 13.34 5.09
C ILE A 373 29.13 14.29 6.22
N GLN A 374 28.37 14.27 7.31
CA GLN A 374 28.65 15.15 8.44
C GLN A 374 29.80 14.60 9.27
N THR A 375 30.81 15.41 9.56
CA THR A 375 32.01 14.94 10.28
C THR A 375 31.75 14.58 11.73
N SER A 376 30.65 15.06 12.32
CA SER A 376 30.18 14.66 13.66
C SER A 376 29.81 13.17 13.75
N THR A 377 29.56 12.50 12.62
CA THR A 377 29.31 11.05 12.58
C THR A 377 30.59 10.22 12.70
N PHE A 378 31.76 10.85 12.55
CA PHE A 378 33.05 10.17 12.58
C PHE A 378 33.40 9.77 14.03
N GLY A 379 33.77 8.51 14.22
CA GLY A 379 33.97 7.88 15.52
C GLY A 379 32.72 7.22 16.10
N ALA A 380 31.53 7.53 15.58
CA ALA A 380 30.28 6.88 15.97
C ALA A 380 29.83 5.84 14.93
N THR A 381 29.53 6.29 13.72
CA THR A 381 28.94 5.45 12.65
C THR A 381 29.79 5.42 11.37
N ALA A 382 30.87 6.21 11.33
CA ALA A 382 31.89 6.16 10.30
C ALA A 382 33.29 6.35 10.91
N THR A 383 34.32 5.84 10.25
CA THR A 383 35.72 5.98 10.65
C THR A 383 36.54 6.49 9.48
N VAL A 384 37.55 7.31 9.75
CA VAL A 384 38.45 7.86 8.72
C VAL A 384 39.82 7.21 8.85
N SER A 385 40.38 6.78 7.73
CA SER A 385 41.73 6.22 7.64
C SER A 385 42.53 6.91 6.55
N GLY A 386 43.87 6.85 6.66
CA GLY A 386 44.77 7.47 5.70
C GLY A 386 45.07 8.94 5.97
N ASP A 387 45.83 9.58 5.06
CA ASP A 387 46.09 11.02 5.14
C ASP A 387 45.02 11.81 4.38
N CYS A 388 44.15 12.49 5.15
CA CYS A 388 43.07 13.34 4.64
C CYS A 388 43.37 14.84 4.74
N SER A 389 44.61 15.23 5.09
CA SER A 389 44.99 16.63 5.30
C SER A 389 44.90 17.47 4.02
N GLY A 390 45.09 16.83 2.86
CA GLY A 390 45.08 17.46 1.53
C GLY A 390 43.70 17.63 0.88
N LEU A 391 42.59 17.35 1.58
CA LEU A 391 41.25 17.53 0.99
C LEU A 391 40.99 19.01 0.65
N PRO A 392 40.61 19.33 -0.61
CA PRO A 392 40.36 20.71 -1.02
C PRO A 392 39.12 21.26 -0.32
N VAL A 393 39.13 22.57 -0.06
CA VAL A 393 37.95 23.29 0.39
C VAL A 393 37.02 23.49 -0.80
N VAL A 394 35.78 23.02 -0.68
CA VAL A 394 34.75 23.11 -1.70
C VAL A 394 33.52 23.82 -1.15
N SER A 395 32.81 24.55 -2.01
CA SER A 395 31.53 25.17 -1.68
C SER A 395 30.37 24.22 -2.07
N PRO A 396 29.23 24.27 -1.35
CA PRO A 396 28.03 23.48 -1.66
C PRO A 396 27.52 23.64 -3.09
#